data_AF-A0A367LFJ8-F1
#
_entry.id   AF-A0A367LFJ8-F1
#
_cell.length_a   1.000
_cell.length_b   1.000
_cell.length_c   1.000
_cell.angle_alpha   90.00
_cell.angle_beta   90.00
_cell.angle_gamma   90.00
#
_symmetry.space_group_name_H-M   'P 1'
#
loop_
_entity.id
_entity.type
_entity.pdbx_description
1 polymer ?
#
loop_
_entity_poly.entity_id
_entity_poly.type
_entity_poly.pdbx_seq_one_letter_code
_entity_poly.pdbx_strand_id
1 'polypeptide(L)'
;MLLKHLVLTAICSLQSVSATPLADGQVLARTDYNNCGKDATSQYGQCVCRNGDMKYEAKTQTCSCADGKTWNGSNCVYDCGKDALYQYGKCVCRHGDQEYNAGSKTCSCSGGKVWNGHKCQYDCGKEASYSNGKCVCNYKDQEYNSGSKTCSCTGGKVWNGQRCEYDCGKEASYGNGKCVCNHKDQEYNSGSKTCSCTGGKIWNGQKCEHDCGGQAVFEYGKCVCRHRDQAYDEKTKTCSCTGGKIWNGQKCEYDCGKEASYSNGKCVCHHKDQHFDDKSKTCACAGGKVWNGSRCEYSCGADAVFQYGKCVCRKDGQEFNDKTKTCACSGGKTWNGSKCAYDCGKDASYSEKAGKCVCNNADFEYDGGSKTCKCPKGKCYGPY
;
A
#
# COMPACT_ATOMS: atom_id res chain seq x y z
N MET A 1 23.94 11.62 11.87
CA MET A 1 24.21 10.96 10.59
C MET A 1 23.95 11.96 9.47
N LEU A 2 25.04 12.45 8.87
CA LEU A 2 25.00 13.27 7.66
C LEU A 2 24.72 12.37 6.46
N LEU A 3 23.77 12.76 5.60
CA LEU A 3 23.80 12.33 4.20
C LEU A 3 23.55 13.56 3.31
N LYS A 4 24.62 13.96 2.63
CA LYS A 4 24.64 14.89 1.50
C LYS A 4 24.24 14.13 0.23
N HIS A 5 23.41 14.73 -0.63
CA HIS A 5 23.50 14.64 -2.11
C HIS A 5 22.55 15.72 -2.70
N LEU A 6 23.08 16.81 -3.28
CA LEU A 6 23.56 17.02 -4.66
C LEU A 6 22.44 17.11 -5.73
N VAL A 7 22.10 18.37 -6.02
CA VAL A 7 21.84 19.05 -7.32
C VAL A 7 21.34 18.22 -8.50
N LEU A 8 20.22 18.65 -9.11
CA LEU A 8 20.05 18.66 -10.57
C LEU A 8 19.11 19.81 -10.98
N THR A 9 19.67 20.90 -11.51
CA THR A 9 18.95 21.99 -12.19
C THR A 9 19.11 21.82 -13.70
N ALA A 10 17.99 21.67 -14.40
CA ALA A 10 17.94 21.56 -15.85
C ALA A 10 18.24 22.90 -16.52
N ILE A 11 19.32 22.93 -17.32
CA ILE A 11 19.69 24.02 -18.22
C ILE A 11 19.29 23.56 -19.62
N CYS A 12 18.31 24.22 -20.23
CA CYS A 12 18.03 24.07 -21.66
C CYS A 12 18.83 25.12 -22.43
N SER A 13 19.91 24.65 -23.05
CA SER A 13 20.71 25.30 -24.07
C SER A 13 20.01 25.26 -25.43
N LEU A 14 19.92 26.40 -26.10
CA LEU A 14 19.80 26.46 -27.56
C LEU A 14 20.98 27.28 -28.08
N GLN A 15 21.90 26.56 -28.71
CA GLN A 15 23.03 27.07 -29.46
C GLN A 15 22.53 27.62 -30.80
N SER A 16 22.96 28.82 -31.17
CA SER A 16 22.93 29.28 -32.55
C SER A 16 24.34 29.60 -33.02
N VAL A 17 24.65 28.98 -34.15
CA VAL A 17 25.96 28.81 -34.79
C VAL A 17 26.60 30.15 -35.17
N SER A 18 27.88 30.29 -34.83
CA SER A 18 28.80 31.28 -35.38
C SER A 18 29.28 30.84 -36.76
N ALA A 19 29.04 31.67 -37.78
CA ALA A 19 29.74 31.58 -39.05
C ALA A 19 30.19 32.99 -39.47
N THR A 20 31.48 33.25 -39.36
CA THR A 20 32.18 34.21 -40.21
C THR A 20 32.80 33.46 -41.38
N PRO A 21 32.92 34.11 -42.53
CA PRO A 21 34.28 34.35 -42.99
C PRO A 21 34.53 35.81 -43.38
N LEU A 22 35.83 36.14 -43.30
CA LEU A 22 36.48 37.40 -43.59
C LEU A 22 36.62 37.66 -45.10
N ALA A 23 36.87 38.95 -45.37
CA ALA A 23 37.78 39.51 -46.37
C ALA A 23 37.19 40.07 -47.68
N ASP A 24 37.34 41.40 -47.75
CA ASP A 24 37.82 42.22 -48.86
C ASP A 24 37.13 42.17 -50.23
N GLY A 25 36.67 43.34 -50.67
CA GLY A 25 36.09 43.53 -51.99
C GLY A 25 35.35 44.84 -52.08
N GLN A 26 36.10 45.92 -52.27
CA GLN A 26 35.64 47.25 -52.63
C GLN A 26 34.65 47.18 -53.81
N VAL A 27 33.35 47.33 -53.55
CA VAL A 27 32.34 47.65 -54.59
C VAL A 27 31.46 48.78 -54.08
N LEU A 28 31.95 49.98 -54.37
CA LEU A 28 31.21 51.16 -54.82
C LEU A 28 29.80 51.37 -54.23
N ALA A 29 29.70 52.46 -53.45
CA ALA A 29 28.48 53.17 -53.16
C ALA A 29 27.53 53.22 -54.39
N ARG A 30 26.47 52.42 -54.31
CA ARG A 30 25.23 52.66 -55.05
C ARG A 30 24.19 53.08 -54.01
N THR A 31 23.86 54.36 -54.09
CA THR A 31 22.75 55.06 -53.45
C THR A 31 21.52 54.19 -53.22
N ASP A 32 21.23 53.85 -51.96
CA ASP A 32 19.87 53.47 -51.53
C ASP A 32 19.38 54.50 -50.51
N TYR A 33 18.93 55.65 -51.02
CA TYR A 33 18.25 56.72 -50.28
C TYR A 33 16.90 56.30 -49.65
N ASN A 34 16.63 54.99 -49.53
CA ASN A 34 15.30 54.46 -49.19
C ASN A 34 15.28 53.37 -48.11
N ASN A 35 16.42 52.98 -47.50
CA ASN A 35 16.40 51.98 -46.43
C ASN A 35 16.18 52.63 -45.05
N CYS A 36 14.91 52.80 -44.68
CA CYS A 36 14.48 53.41 -43.43
C CYS A 36 14.30 52.41 -42.27
N GLY A 37 14.73 51.16 -42.42
CA GLY A 37 14.44 50.12 -41.43
C GLY A 37 12.98 49.67 -41.42
N LYS A 38 12.63 48.74 -40.51
CA LYS A 38 11.34 48.02 -40.51
C LYS A 38 10.14 48.84 -40.03
N ASP A 39 10.37 49.85 -39.19
CA ASP A 39 9.32 50.60 -38.47
C ASP A 39 9.09 52.01 -39.04
N ALA A 40 9.81 52.37 -40.11
CA ALA A 40 9.69 53.65 -40.81
C ALA A 40 9.46 53.45 -42.32
N THR A 41 9.11 54.54 -43.00
CA THR A 41 8.90 54.61 -44.45
C THR A 41 9.59 55.85 -44.99
N SER A 42 10.10 55.78 -46.23
CA SER A 42 10.65 56.95 -46.92
C SER A 42 9.49 57.81 -47.43
N GLN A 43 9.39 59.05 -46.96
CA GLN A 43 8.47 60.07 -47.47
C GLN A 43 9.29 61.27 -47.93
N TYR A 44 9.18 61.63 -49.21
CA TYR A 44 9.91 62.76 -49.82
C TYR A 44 11.43 62.75 -49.58
N GLY A 45 12.05 61.56 -49.54
CA GLY A 45 13.48 61.38 -49.29
C GLY A 45 13.89 61.46 -47.82
N GLN A 46 12.93 61.53 -46.88
CA GLN A 46 13.15 61.48 -45.44
C GLN A 46 12.48 60.24 -44.83
N CYS A 47 13.19 59.54 -43.96
CA CYS A 47 12.63 58.41 -43.22
C CYS A 47 11.75 58.91 -42.08
N VAL A 48 10.47 58.54 -42.11
CA VAL A 48 9.49 58.88 -41.07
C VAL A 48 8.88 57.61 -40.49
N CYS A 49 8.63 57.62 -39.18
CA CYS A 49 8.03 56.47 -38.51
C CYS A 49 6.63 56.19 -39.04
N ARG A 50 6.28 54.91 -39.19
CA ARG A 50 4.92 54.50 -39.59
C ARG A 50 3.89 54.95 -38.56
N ASN A 51 4.31 55.05 -37.29
CA ASN A 51 3.52 55.66 -36.25
C ASN A 51 3.95 57.11 -35.99
N GLY A 52 2.99 58.03 -36.12
CA GLY A 52 3.24 59.48 -36.00
C GLY A 52 3.71 59.94 -34.62
N ASP A 53 3.49 59.14 -33.57
CA ASP A 53 3.93 59.46 -32.21
C ASP A 53 5.40 59.13 -31.92
N MET A 54 6.07 58.40 -32.84
CA MET A 54 7.44 57.95 -32.69
C MET A 54 8.38 58.82 -33.53
N LYS A 55 9.59 59.07 -33.02
CA LYS A 55 10.64 59.79 -33.75
C LYS A 55 11.61 58.80 -34.38
N TYR A 56 11.99 59.06 -35.63
CA TYR A 56 12.96 58.27 -36.36
C TYR A 56 14.38 58.71 -35.99
N GLU A 57 15.22 57.77 -35.57
CA GLU A 57 16.63 58.01 -35.27
C GLU A 57 17.49 57.45 -36.41
N ALA A 58 18.07 58.35 -37.21
CA ALA A 58 18.82 57.97 -38.41
C ALA A 58 20.06 57.12 -38.11
N LYS A 59 20.68 57.30 -36.94
CA LYS A 59 21.88 56.51 -36.54
C LYS A 59 21.57 55.05 -36.26
N THR A 60 20.38 54.75 -35.74
CA THR A 60 19.98 53.40 -35.37
C THR A 60 18.98 52.79 -36.35
N GLN A 61 18.48 53.60 -37.30
CA GLN A 61 17.41 53.24 -38.23
C GLN A 61 16.17 52.67 -37.52
N THR A 62 15.86 53.20 -36.33
CA THR A 62 14.72 52.77 -35.52
C THR A 62 13.79 53.93 -35.19
N CYS A 63 12.53 53.57 -34.95
CA CYS A 63 11.54 54.46 -34.39
C CYS A 63 11.48 54.26 -32.88
N SER A 64 11.53 55.34 -32.12
CA SER A 64 11.36 55.29 -30.67
C SER A 64 10.52 56.45 -30.17
N CYS A 65 9.87 56.26 -29.02
CA CYS A 65 9.12 57.31 -28.38
C CYS A 65 10.07 58.40 -27.84
N ALA A 66 9.71 59.66 -28.07
CA ALA A 66 10.49 60.78 -27.57
C ALA A 66 10.28 61.01 -26.06
N ASP A 67 11.20 61.73 -25.44
CA ASP A 67 11.03 62.33 -24.11
C ASP A 67 10.75 61.32 -22.98
N GLY A 68 11.42 60.16 -23.03
CA GLY A 68 11.32 59.11 -22.00
C GLY A 68 9.99 58.36 -21.97
N LYS A 69 9.17 58.51 -23.02
CA LYS A 69 7.92 57.76 -23.21
C LYS A 69 8.20 56.36 -23.73
N THR A 70 7.27 55.44 -23.51
CA THR A 70 7.29 54.06 -23.99
C THR A 70 6.09 53.79 -24.87
N TRP A 71 6.28 52.89 -25.83
CA TRP A 71 5.23 52.43 -26.72
C TRP A 71 4.28 51.47 -25.98
N ASN A 72 2.98 51.79 -25.89
CA ASN A 72 1.99 50.91 -25.27
C ASN A 72 1.21 50.00 -26.25
N GLY A 73 1.65 49.94 -27.51
CA GLY A 73 0.95 49.23 -28.59
C GLY A 73 0.13 50.14 -29.51
N SER A 74 -0.23 51.34 -29.07
CA SER A 74 -1.03 52.27 -29.88
C SER A 74 -0.51 53.70 -29.93
N ASN A 75 0.07 54.23 -28.84
CA ASN A 75 0.61 55.59 -28.75
C ASN A 75 1.85 55.63 -27.83
N CYS A 76 2.65 56.71 -27.89
CA CYS A 76 3.76 56.93 -26.96
C CYS A 76 3.27 57.54 -25.63
N VAL A 77 3.40 56.78 -24.53
CA VAL A 77 2.92 57.19 -23.20
C VAL A 77 4.05 57.26 -22.17
N TYR A 78 3.89 58.05 -21.12
CA TYR A 78 4.85 58.05 -20.01
C TYR A 78 4.83 56.71 -19.27
N ASP A 79 6.02 56.16 -19.03
CA ASP A 79 6.16 54.90 -18.30
C ASP A 79 6.04 55.11 -16.79
N CYS A 80 4.83 54.92 -16.29
CA CYS A 80 4.50 54.95 -14.86
C CYS A 80 4.50 53.55 -14.22
N GLY A 81 4.94 52.50 -14.92
CA GLY A 81 4.73 51.12 -14.48
C GLY A 81 3.28 50.65 -14.55
N LYS A 82 3.02 49.42 -14.10
CA LYS A 82 1.72 48.73 -14.26
C LYS A 82 0.60 49.29 -13.36
N ASP A 83 0.96 49.76 -12.16
CA ASP A 83 0.01 50.08 -11.09
C ASP A 83 -0.34 51.59 -11.02
N ALA A 84 0.29 52.40 -11.87
CA ALA A 84 0.06 53.84 -11.97
C ALA A 84 -0.32 54.26 -13.39
N LEU A 85 -0.79 55.48 -13.50
CA LEU A 85 -1.21 56.13 -14.73
C LEU A 85 -0.71 57.57 -14.74
N TYR A 86 -0.46 58.10 -15.93
CA TYR A 86 0.01 59.48 -16.07
C TYR A 86 -1.19 60.44 -16.10
N GLN A 87 -1.32 61.29 -15.09
CA GLN A 87 -2.39 62.29 -14.97
C GLN A 87 -1.81 63.62 -14.48
N TYR A 88 -2.28 64.73 -15.07
CA TYR A 88 -1.90 66.10 -14.67
C TYR A 88 -0.38 66.33 -14.59
N GLY A 89 0.37 65.79 -15.55
CA GLY A 89 1.83 65.99 -15.62
C GLY A 89 2.66 65.08 -14.70
N LYS A 90 2.04 64.14 -13.97
CA LYS A 90 2.74 63.20 -13.06
C LYS A 90 2.16 61.79 -13.10
N CYS A 91 2.96 60.81 -12.70
CA CYS A 91 2.46 59.44 -12.46
C CYS A 91 1.71 59.39 -11.13
N VAL A 92 0.48 58.89 -11.15
CA VAL A 92 -0.37 58.71 -9.96
C VAL A 92 -0.88 57.27 -9.91
N CYS A 93 -1.03 56.73 -8.70
CA CYS A 93 -1.52 55.38 -8.53
C CYS A 93 -2.96 55.22 -9.01
N ARG A 94 -3.28 54.05 -9.56
CA ARG A 94 -4.65 53.69 -9.96
C ARG A 94 -5.61 53.72 -8.76
N HIS A 95 -5.09 53.44 -7.57
CA HIS A 95 -5.83 53.48 -6.33
C HIS A 95 -5.37 54.69 -5.50
N GLY A 96 -6.31 55.57 -5.16
CA GLY A 96 -6.02 56.85 -4.48
C GLY A 96 -5.41 56.73 -3.09
N ASP A 97 -5.52 55.56 -2.46
CA ASP A 97 -4.96 55.29 -1.13
C ASP A 97 -3.48 54.84 -1.17
N GLN A 98 -2.92 54.67 -2.37
CA GLN A 98 -1.53 54.24 -2.58
C GLN A 98 -0.65 55.43 -3.00
N GLU A 99 0.61 55.38 -2.59
CA GLU A 99 1.63 56.37 -2.94
C GLU A 99 2.52 55.83 -4.06
N TYR A 100 2.74 56.67 -5.06
CA TYR A 100 3.59 56.35 -6.20
C TYR A 100 5.07 56.62 -5.86
N ASN A 101 5.91 55.62 -6.04
CA ASN A 101 7.35 55.75 -5.94
C ASN A 101 7.97 55.85 -7.33
N ALA A 102 8.53 57.03 -7.66
CA ALA A 102 9.13 57.28 -8.97
C ALA A 102 10.41 56.47 -9.24
N GLY A 103 11.16 56.09 -8.20
CA GLY A 103 12.39 55.30 -8.34
C GLY A 103 12.12 53.84 -8.69
N SER A 104 11.06 53.25 -8.13
CA SER A 104 10.66 51.86 -8.40
C SER A 104 9.51 51.72 -9.42
N LYS A 105 8.88 52.83 -9.82
CA LYS A 105 7.66 52.85 -10.67
C LYS A 105 6.54 51.95 -10.13
N THR A 106 6.36 51.94 -8.82
CA THR A 106 5.35 51.11 -8.13
C THR A 106 4.49 51.94 -7.20
N CYS A 107 3.29 51.40 -6.92
CA CYS A 107 2.35 51.94 -5.96
C CYS A 107 2.31 51.10 -4.70
N SER A 108 2.42 51.75 -3.54
CA SER A 108 2.43 51.05 -2.26
C SER A 108 1.69 51.84 -1.19
N CYS A 109 1.16 51.15 -0.19
CA CYS A 109 0.51 51.78 0.95
C CYS A 109 1.56 52.36 1.90
N SER A 110 1.35 53.59 2.38
CA SER A 110 2.23 54.25 3.34
C SER A 110 1.86 53.93 4.79
N GLY A 111 2.80 54.19 5.71
CA GLY A 111 2.56 54.07 7.15
C GLY A 111 2.33 52.64 7.65
N GLY A 112 2.98 51.64 7.06
CA GLY A 112 2.91 50.24 7.49
C GLY A 112 1.58 49.54 7.15
N LYS A 113 0.77 50.14 6.27
CA LYS A 113 -0.46 49.55 5.74
C LYS A 113 -0.15 48.63 4.56
N VAL A 114 -1.06 47.71 4.26
CA VAL A 114 -1.02 46.84 3.09
C VAL A 114 -2.30 46.98 2.28
N TRP A 115 -2.20 46.72 0.98
CA TRP A 115 -3.36 46.73 0.09
C TRP A 115 -4.16 45.45 0.26
N ASN A 116 -5.43 45.55 0.67
CA ASN A 116 -6.29 44.37 0.87
C ASN A 116 -7.16 44.04 -0.36
N GLY A 117 -6.88 44.64 -1.53
CA GLY A 117 -7.71 44.53 -2.74
C GLY A 117 -8.67 45.71 -2.93
N HIS A 118 -9.04 46.41 -1.86
CA HIS A 118 -9.97 47.55 -1.90
C HIS A 118 -9.41 48.85 -1.35
N LYS A 119 -8.61 48.79 -0.28
CA LYS A 119 -8.01 49.97 0.39
C LYS A 119 -6.72 49.62 1.12
N CYS A 120 -5.94 50.64 1.48
CA CYS A 120 -4.77 50.48 2.34
C CYS A 120 -5.19 50.36 3.82
N GLN A 121 -4.90 49.22 4.44
CA GLN A 121 -5.25 48.93 5.84
C GLN A 121 -4.07 48.33 6.61
N TYR A 122 -4.00 48.54 7.92
CA TYR A 122 -3.00 47.88 8.77
C TYR A 122 -3.13 46.36 8.72
N ASP A 123 -2.00 45.68 8.51
CA ASP A 123 -1.95 44.22 8.49
C ASP A 123 -1.89 43.65 9.91
N CYS A 124 -3.05 43.25 10.42
CA CYS A 124 -3.20 42.60 11.72
C CYS A 124 -3.26 41.06 11.63
N GLY A 125 -3.06 40.47 10.45
CA GLY A 125 -3.33 39.05 10.25
C GLY A 125 -4.83 38.71 10.19
N LYS A 126 -5.17 37.42 10.13
CA LYS A 126 -6.55 36.94 9.92
C LYS A 126 -7.42 36.95 11.19
N GLU A 127 -6.79 36.90 12.36
CA GLU A 127 -7.46 36.69 13.65
C GLU A 127 -7.67 37.99 14.44
N ALA A 128 -7.17 39.12 13.92
CA ALA A 128 -7.23 40.41 14.56
C ALA A 128 -7.71 41.48 13.59
N SER A 129 -8.22 42.57 14.16
CA SER A 129 -8.66 43.76 13.46
C SER A 129 -7.97 44.98 14.04
N TYR A 130 -7.75 46.00 13.20
CA TYR A 130 -7.18 47.26 13.66
C TYR A 130 -8.28 48.12 14.29
N SER A 131 -8.17 48.40 15.58
CA SER A 131 -9.13 49.19 16.35
C SER A 131 -8.41 50.05 17.40
N ASN A 132 -8.84 51.30 17.57
CA ASN A 132 -8.25 52.26 18.52
C ASN A 132 -6.71 52.39 18.41
N GLY A 133 -6.19 52.46 17.18
CA GLY A 133 -4.76 52.68 16.95
C GLY A 133 -3.88 51.44 17.10
N LYS A 134 -4.44 50.25 17.37
CA LYS A 134 -3.67 48.99 17.52
C LYS A 134 -4.42 47.80 16.92
N CYS A 135 -3.68 46.74 16.58
CA CYS A 135 -4.29 45.45 16.26
C CYS A 135 -4.81 44.79 17.54
N VAL A 136 -6.07 44.35 17.51
CA VAL A 136 -6.74 43.65 18.61
C VAL A 136 -7.36 42.38 18.08
N CYS A 137 -7.31 41.32 18.88
CA CYS A 137 -7.93 40.05 18.54
C CYS A 137 -9.43 40.19 18.37
N ASN A 138 -9.98 39.46 17.40
CA ASN A 138 -11.42 39.44 17.16
C ASN A 138 -12.17 38.85 18.36
N TYR A 139 -11.51 37.97 19.12
CA TYR A 139 -12.01 37.41 20.37
C TYR A 139 -11.34 38.07 21.57
N LYS A 140 -12.15 38.57 22.51
CA LYS A 140 -11.70 39.37 23.68
C LYS A 140 -10.81 38.58 24.65
N ASP A 141 -10.93 37.26 24.67
CA ASP A 141 -10.19 36.40 25.61
C ASP A 141 -8.78 36.03 25.10
N GLN A 142 -8.41 36.51 23.93
CA GLN A 142 -7.10 36.27 23.31
C GLN A 142 -6.24 37.54 23.34
N GLU A 143 -4.93 37.34 23.44
CA GLU A 143 -3.95 38.41 23.33
C GLU A 143 -3.29 38.42 21.96
N TYR A 144 -3.13 39.62 21.41
CA TYR A 144 -2.54 39.84 20.10
C TYR A 144 -1.01 39.91 20.21
N ASN A 145 -0.32 39.12 19.41
CA ASN A 145 1.13 39.16 19.30
C ASN A 145 1.54 39.92 18.03
N SER A 146 2.15 41.10 18.20
CA SER A 146 2.55 41.95 17.07
C SER A 146 3.68 41.37 16.21
N GLY A 147 4.55 40.53 16.78
CA GLY A 147 5.66 39.90 16.04
C GLY A 147 5.20 38.79 15.10
N SER A 148 4.16 38.05 15.48
CA SER A 148 3.61 36.93 14.69
C SER A 148 2.28 37.25 14.00
N LYS A 149 1.63 38.37 14.34
CA LYS A 149 0.30 38.77 13.86
C LYS A 149 -0.78 37.71 14.11
N THR A 150 -0.69 37.03 15.25
CA THR A 150 -1.62 35.98 15.69
C THR A 150 -2.25 36.32 17.02
N CYS A 151 -3.37 35.65 17.31
CA CYS A 151 -4.07 35.75 18.57
C CYS A 151 -3.97 34.45 19.34
N SER A 152 -3.71 34.52 20.64
CA SER A 152 -3.54 33.32 21.46
C SER A 152 -4.06 33.51 22.88
N CYS A 153 -4.53 32.42 23.47
CA CYS A 153 -4.92 32.39 24.87
C CYS A 153 -3.69 32.49 25.78
N THR A 154 -3.80 33.26 26.87
CA THR A 154 -2.72 33.40 27.86
C THR A 154 -2.96 32.57 29.11
N GLY A 155 -1.91 32.35 29.91
CA GLY A 155 -2.01 31.64 31.17
C GLY A 155 -2.28 30.13 31.05
N GLY A 156 -1.76 29.48 30.01
CA GLY A 156 -1.91 28.02 29.81
C GLY A 156 -3.31 27.58 29.36
N LYS A 157 -4.13 28.54 28.91
CA LYS A 157 -5.44 28.27 28.32
C LYS A 157 -5.33 27.96 26.83
N VAL A 158 -6.33 27.27 26.29
CA VAL A 158 -6.49 26.95 24.88
C VAL A 158 -7.84 27.44 24.38
N TRP A 159 -7.89 27.78 23.09
CA TRP A 159 -9.12 28.24 22.46
C TRP A 159 -10.03 27.07 22.13
N ASN A 160 -11.23 27.02 22.72
CA ASN A 160 -12.19 25.93 22.47
C ASN A 160 -13.18 26.23 21.33
N GLY A 161 -12.95 27.30 20.56
CA GLY A 161 -13.87 27.79 19.52
C GLY A 161 -14.76 28.95 19.98
N GLN A 162 -14.95 29.12 21.29
CA GLN A 162 -15.81 30.17 21.86
C GLN A 162 -15.10 31.05 22.88
N ARG A 163 -14.23 30.47 23.74
CA ARG A 163 -13.48 31.18 24.78
C ARG A 163 -12.15 30.48 25.09
N CYS A 164 -11.27 31.16 25.81
CA CYS A 164 -10.03 30.59 26.32
C CYS A 164 -10.28 29.83 27.64
N GLU A 165 -10.06 28.52 27.63
CA GLU A 165 -10.24 27.65 28.81
C GLU A 165 -8.96 26.88 29.13
N TYR A 166 -8.81 26.44 30.38
CA TYR A 166 -7.69 25.58 30.76
C TYR A 166 -7.74 24.25 30.00
N ASP A 167 -6.61 23.85 29.43
CA ASP A 167 -6.50 22.59 28.71
C ASP A 167 -6.43 21.40 29.68
N CYS A 168 -7.58 20.80 29.92
CA CYS A 168 -7.74 19.59 30.71
C CYS A 168 -7.73 18.31 29.87
N GLY A 169 -7.45 18.38 28.57
CA GLY A 169 -7.63 17.26 27.65
C GLY A 169 -9.11 16.96 27.35
N LYS A 170 -9.37 15.86 26.64
CA LYS A 170 -10.72 15.51 26.16
C LYS A 170 -11.60 14.83 27.21
N GLU A 171 -10.99 14.25 28.24
CA GLU A 171 -11.65 13.39 29.23
C GLU A 171 -11.98 14.12 30.55
N ALA A 172 -11.54 15.37 30.67
CA ALA A 172 -11.73 16.18 31.86
C ALA A 172 -12.20 17.59 31.50
N SER A 173 -12.83 18.21 32.49
CA SER A 173 -13.33 19.58 32.42
C SER A 173 -12.73 20.40 33.56
N TYR A 174 -12.48 21.69 33.31
CA TYR A 174 -12.00 22.58 34.36
C TYR A 174 -13.16 23.02 35.26
N GLY A 175 -13.09 22.70 36.56
CA GLY A 175 -14.10 23.05 37.55
C GLY A 175 -13.50 23.24 38.95
N ASN A 176 -14.01 24.20 39.72
CA ASN A 176 -13.52 24.53 41.07
C ASN A 176 -11.99 24.74 41.16
N GLY A 177 -11.42 25.40 40.16
CA GLY A 177 -9.99 25.74 40.13
C GLY A 177 -9.05 24.61 39.70
N LYS A 178 -9.57 23.44 39.31
CA LYS A 178 -8.76 22.30 38.85
C LYS A 178 -9.41 21.54 37.70
N CYS A 179 -8.62 20.78 36.95
CA CYS A 179 -9.16 19.81 35.99
C CYS A 179 -9.73 18.60 36.74
N VAL A 180 -10.94 18.20 36.38
CA VAL A 180 -11.66 17.08 36.98
C VAL A 180 -12.18 16.18 35.87
N CYS A 181 -12.00 14.86 36.01
CA CYS A 181 -12.51 13.89 35.06
C CYS A 181 -14.02 13.99 34.90
N ASN A 182 -14.47 13.82 33.65
CA ASN A 182 -15.90 13.81 33.34
C ASN A 182 -16.61 12.62 34.03
N HIS A 183 -15.87 11.53 34.25
CA HIS A 183 -16.32 10.37 35.01
C HIS A 183 -15.79 10.44 36.45
N LYS A 184 -16.71 10.38 37.43
CA LYS A 184 -16.39 10.55 38.86
C LYS A 184 -15.49 9.46 39.44
N ASP A 185 -15.45 8.28 38.82
CA ASP A 185 -14.67 7.14 39.29
C ASP A 185 -13.22 7.16 38.78
N GLN A 186 -12.87 8.13 37.94
CA GLN A 186 -11.54 8.30 37.38
C GLN A 186 -10.79 9.44 38.06
N GLU A 187 -9.48 9.29 38.15
CA GLU A 187 -8.58 10.34 38.64
C GLU A 187 -7.86 11.02 37.48
N TYR A 188 -7.78 12.35 37.58
CA TYR A 188 -7.15 13.19 36.59
C TYR A 188 -5.64 13.26 36.83
N ASN A 189 -4.86 12.99 35.80
CA ASN A 189 -3.42 13.17 35.81
C ASN A 189 -3.04 14.46 35.07
N SER A 190 -2.47 15.43 35.79
CA SER A 190 -2.08 16.72 35.21
C SER A 190 -0.89 16.66 34.27
N GLY A 191 -0.02 15.64 34.39
CA GLY A 191 1.13 15.44 33.52
C GLY A 191 0.75 14.93 32.13
N SER A 192 -0.23 14.01 32.07
CA SER A 192 -0.72 13.44 30.80
C SER A 192 -2.01 14.08 30.28
N LYS A 193 -2.72 14.88 31.09
CA LYS A 193 -4.06 15.42 30.79
C LYS A 193 -5.07 14.32 30.44
N THR A 194 -4.99 13.19 31.13
CA THR A 194 -5.88 12.04 30.93
C THR A 194 -6.53 11.62 32.24
N CYS A 195 -7.62 10.87 32.10
CA CYS A 195 -8.37 10.30 33.20
C CYS A 195 -8.18 8.79 33.25
N SER A 196 -7.91 8.25 34.42
CA SER A 196 -7.66 6.81 34.57
C SER A 196 -8.23 6.28 35.87
N CYS A 197 -8.60 5.00 35.86
CA CYS A 197 -9.03 4.30 37.05
C CYS A 197 -7.82 4.00 37.95
N THR A 198 -7.94 4.23 39.26
CA THR A 198 -6.88 3.93 40.22
C THR A 198 -7.01 2.55 40.84
N GLY A 199 -5.93 2.05 41.44
CA GLY A 199 -5.92 0.77 42.16
C GLY A 199 -6.05 -0.46 41.25
N GLY A 200 -5.48 -0.43 40.04
CA GLY A 200 -5.51 -1.56 39.11
C GLY A 200 -6.89 -1.86 38.51
N LYS A 201 -7.83 -0.92 38.63
CA LYS A 201 -9.14 -0.97 37.99
C LYS A 201 -9.05 -0.53 36.53
N ILE A 202 -10.03 -0.95 35.74
CA ILE A 202 -10.24 -0.54 34.35
C ILE A 202 -11.62 0.07 34.18
N TRP A 203 -11.76 0.94 33.19
CA TRP A 203 -13.03 1.54 32.84
C TRP A 203 -13.84 0.56 31.98
N ASN A 204 -14.98 0.10 32.47
CA ASN A 204 -15.85 -0.82 31.74
C ASN A 204 -16.89 -0.11 30.84
N GLY A 205 -16.76 1.21 30.64
CA GLY A 205 -17.74 2.04 29.94
C GLY A 205 -18.71 2.77 30.86
N GLN A 206 -18.88 2.31 32.11
CA GLN A 206 -19.81 2.90 33.09
C GLN A 206 -19.16 3.26 34.42
N LYS A 207 -18.24 2.42 34.92
CA LYS A 207 -17.54 2.61 36.20
C LYS A 207 -16.13 2.00 36.16
N CYS A 208 -15.29 2.40 37.10
CA CYS A 208 -14.00 1.75 37.32
C CYS A 208 -14.19 0.45 38.11
N GLU A 209 -13.83 -0.68 37.50
CA GLU A 209 -13.98 -2.02 38.06
C GLU A 209 -12.65 -2.79 38.03
N HIS A 210 -12.49 -3.79 38.89
CA HIS A 210 -11.28 -4.62 38.89
C HIS A 210 -11.06 -5.29 37.54
N ASP A 211 -9.84 -5.23 37.05
CA ASP A 211 -9.46 -5.88 35.79
C ASP A 211 -9.30 -7.39 35.98
N CYS A 212 -10.39 -8.11 35.74
CA CYS A 212 -10.43 -9.58 35.69
C CYS A 212 -10.19 -10.14 34.28
N GLY A 213 -9.79 -9.31 33.31
CA GLY A 213 -9.70 -9.71 31.91
C GLY A 213 -11.04 -10.03 31.26
N GLY A 214 -10.99 -10.53 30.01
CA GLY A 214 -12.17 -10.68 29.17
C GLY A 214 -13.05 -11.90 29.48
N GLN A 215 -12.61 -12.84 30.32
CA GLN A 215 -13.28 -14.14 30.56
C GLN A 215 -13.82 -14.31 31.99
N ALA A 216 -13.49 -13.40 32.89
CA ALA A 216 -13.92 -13.42 34.27
C ALA A 216 -14.70 -12.15 34.63
N VAL A 217 -15.35 -12.20 35.79
CA VAL A 217 -16.12 -11.11 36.40
C VAL A 217 -15.65 -10.96 37.84
N PHE A 218 -15.68 -9.73 38.37
CA PHE A 218 -15.32 -9.48 39.76
C PHE A 218 -16.54 -9.73 40.65
N GLU A 219 -16.53 -10.83 41.41
CA GLU A 219 -17.62 -11.23 42.29
C GLU A 219 -17.08 -11.53 43.70
N TYR A 220 -17.77 -11.04 44.73
CA TYR A 220 -17.42 -11.27 46.15
C TYR A 220 -15.95 -10.98 46.50
N GLY A 221 -15.37 -9.94 45.92
CA GLY A 221 -14.00 -9.52 46.22
C GLY A 221 -12.89 -10.29 45.48
N LYS A 222 -13.24 -11.13 44.50
CA LYS A 222 -12.27 -11.86 43.66
C LYS A 222 -12.74 -11.97 42.22
N CYS A 223 -11.79 -12.18 41.30
CA CYS A 223 -12.10 -12.51 39.92
C CYS A 223 -12.55 -13.97 39.80
N VAL A 224 -13.69 -14.21 39.16
CA VAL A 224 -14.28 -15.52 38.97
C VAL A 224 -14.60 -15.71 37.49
N CYS A 225 -14.26 -16.88 36.94
CA CYS A 225 -14.56 -17.21 35.56
C CYS A 225 -16.08 -17.24 35.31
N ARG A 226 -16.51 -16.72 34.15
CA ARG A 226 -17.92 -16.79 33.75
C ARG A 226 -18.41 -18.23 33.62
N HIS A 227 -17.51 -19.14 33.26
CA HIS A 227 -17.77 -20.58 33.23
C HIS A 227 -17.25 -21.23 34.52
N ARG A 228 -18.16 -21.81 35.30
CA ARG A 228 -17.85 -22.39 36.62
C ARG A 228 -16.85 -23.54 36.61
N ASP A 229 -16.68 -24.21 35.47
CA ASP A 229 -15.75 -25.33 35.31
C ASP A 229 -14.30 -24.87 35.04
N GLN A 230 -14.09 -23.57 34.81
CA GLN A 230 -12.77 -22.99 34.57
C GLN A 230 -12.22 -22.37 35.84
N ALA A 231 -10.91 -22.47 36.03
CA ALA A 231 -10.17 -21.77 37.07
C ALA A 231 -9.62 -20.46 36.52
N TYR A 232 -9.70 -19.41 37.33
CA TYR A 232 -9.13 -18.12 37.05
C TYR A 232 -7.65 -18.08 37.46
N ASP A 233 -6.80 -17.57 36.59
CA ASP A 233 -5.40 -17.29 36.88
C ASP A 233 -5.20 -15.77 37.04
N GLU A 234 -4.81 -15.34 38.24
CA GLU A 234 -4.63 -13.92 38.58
C GLU A 234 -3.48 -13.27 37.80
N LYS A 235 -2.45 -14.03 37.43
CA LYS A 235 -1.25 -13.53 36.76
C LYS A 235 -1.52 -13.29 35.27
N THR A 236 -2.25 -14.20 34.62
CA THR A 236 -2.58 -14.10 33.20
C THR A 236 -3.94 -13.45 32.94
N LYS A 237 -4.78 -13.29 33.96
CA LYS A 237 -6.17 -12.79 33.87
C LYS A 237 -7.02 -13.58 32.88
N THR A 238 -6.81 -14.89 32.84
CA THR A 238 -7.50 -15.81 31.93
C THR A 238 -8.18 -16.94 32.70
N CYS A 239 -9.15 -17.55 32.04
CA CYS A 239 -9.87 -18.71 32.53
C CYS A 239 -9.47 -19.94 31.74
N SER A 240 -9.11 -21.01 32.45
CA SER A 240 -8.68 -22.26 31.82
C SER A 240 -9.20 -23.49 32.57
N CYS A 241 -9.32 -24.59 31.85
CA CYS A 241 -9.67 -25.87 32.44
C CYS A 241 -8.48 -26.44 33.20
N THR A 242 -8.72 -26.97 34.40
CA THR A 242 -7.67 -27.58 35.24
C THR A 242 -7.59 -29.09 35.03
N GLY A 243 -6.46 -29.69 35.40
CA GLY A 243 -6.30 -31.15 35.41
C GLY A 243 -6.25 -31.80 34.02
N GLY A 244 -5.63 -31.14 33.04
CA GLY A 244 -5.47 -31.68 31.67
C GLY A 244 -6.76 -31.72 30.86
N LYS A 245 -7.78 -31.00 31.30
CA LYS A 245 -9.04 -30.82 30.57
C LYS A 245 -8.94 -29.67 29.58
N ILE A 246 -9.76 -29.71 28.54
CA ILE A 246 -9.95 -28.66 27.54
C ILE A 246 -11.40 -28.19 27.55
N TRP A 247 -11.61 -26.94 27.14
CA TRP A 247 -12.95 -26.37 27.00
C TRP A 247 -13.58 -26.82 25.69
N ASN A 248 -14.68 -27.59 25.76
CA ASN A 248 -15.38 -28.08 24.57
C ASN A 248 -16.47 -27.10 24.05
N GLY A 249 -16.53 -25.88 24.59
CA GLY A 249 -17.59 -24.90 24.30
C GLY A 249 -18.70 -24.86 25.36
N GLN A 250 -18.86 -25.92 26.16
CA GLN A 250 -19.91 -26.03 27.18
C GLN A 250 -19.36 -26.33 28.58
N LYS A 251 -18.35 -27.21 28.69
CA LYS A 251 -17.74 -27.65 29.95
C LYS A 251 -16.26 -28.00 29.76
N CYS A 252 -15.54 -28.11 30.87
CA CYS A 252 -14.18 -28.65 30.86
C CYS A 252 -14.21 -30.18 30.82
N GLU A 253 -13.65 -30.76 29.77
CA GLU A 253 -13.63 -32.21 29.52
C GLU A 253 -12.21 -32.68 29.20
N TYR A 254 -11.89 -33.95 29.46
CA TYR A 254 -10.56 -34.48 29.16
C TYR A 254 -10.27 -34.41 27.65
N ASP A 255 -9.06 -34.00 27.32
CA ASP A 255 -8.62 -33.96 25.93
C ASP A 255 -8.36 -35.39 25.40
N CYS A 256 -9.33 -35.90 24.66
CA CYS A 256 -9.25 -37.17 23.96
C CYS A 256 -8.99 -37.00 22.45
N GLY A 257 -8.66 -35.80 21.98
CA GLY A 257 -8.56 -35.52 20.54
C GLY A 257 -9.91 -35.61 19.82
N LYS A 258 -9.87 -35.66 18.48
CA LYS A 258 -11.07 -35.62 17.62
C LYS A 258 -11.71 -36.98 17.35
N GLU A 259 -10.98 -38.08 17.62
CA GLU A 259 -11.36 -39.43 17.23
C GLU A 259 -11.86 -40.28 18.40
N ALA A 260 -11.86 -39.71 19.61
CA ALA A 260 -12.25 -40.39 20.83
C ALA A 260 -13.08 -39.48 21.74
N SER A 261 -13.79 -40.11 22.68
CA SER A 261 -14.52 -39.43 23.74
C SER A 261 -14.15 -39.99 25.10
N TYR A 262 -14.21 -39.16 26.12
CA TYR A 262 -13.95 -39.59 27.49
C TYR A 262 -15.17 -40.37 28.02
N SER A 263 -14.98 -41.65 28.33
CA SER A 263 -16.03 -42.54 28.83
C SER A 263 -15.47 -43.52 29.85
N ASN A 264 -16.16 -43.71 30.99
CA ASN A 264 -15.75 -44.59 32.08
C ASN A 264 -14.30 -44.39 32.56
N GLY A 265 -13.88 -43.13 32.72
CA GLY A 265 -12.57 -42.79 33.26
C GLY A 265 -11.41 -42.82 32.26
N LYS A 266 -11.65 -43.10 30.97
CA LYS A 266 -10.63 -43.16 29.93
C LYS A 266 -11.11 -42.62 28.59
N CYS A 267 -10.19 -42.21 27.72
CA CYS A 267 -10.51 -41.90 26.34
C CYS A 267 -10.78 -43.19 25.55
N VAL A 268 -11.89 -43.22 24.81
CA VAL A 268 -12.35 -44.36 24.02
C VAL A 268 -12.61 -43.91 22.60
N CYS A 269 -11.99 -44.59 21.63
CA CYS A 269 -12.19 -44.33 20.21
C CYS A 269 -13.65 -44.46 19.80
N HIS A 270 -14.10 -43.59 18.90
CA HIS A 270 -15.44 -43.69 18.31
C HIS A 270 -15.65 -45.01 17.55
N HIS A 271 -14.56 -45.54 16.96
CA HIS A 271 -14.54 -46.83 16.27
C HIS A 271 -14.00 -47.92 17.20
N LYS A 272 -14.82 -48.95 17.45
CA LYS A 272 -14.53 -50.03 18.41
C LYS A 272 -13.28 -50.87 18.11
N ASP A 273 -12.89 -50.96 16.84
CA ASP A 273 -11.72 -51.74 16.41
C ASP A 273 -10.39 -50.97 16.50
N GLN A 274 -10.45 -49.67 16.83
CA GLN A 274 -9.28 -48.82 16.99
C GLN A 274 -8.87 -48.73 18.47
N HIS A 275 -7.58 -48.56 18.69
CA HIS A 275 -6.99 -48.35 20.01
C HIS A 275 -6.59 -46.89 20.17
N PHE A 276 -6.92 -46.33 21.33
CA PHE A 276 -6.56 -44.97 21.69
C PHE A 276 -5.11 -44.93 22.20
N ASP A 277 -4.31 -44.03 21.65
CA ASP A 277 -2.97 -43.73 22.14
C ASP A 277 -3.00 -42.43 22.95
N ASP A 278 -2.66 -42.52 24.25
CA ASP A 278 -2.74 -41.37 25.16
C ASP A 278 -1.66 -40.30 24.88
N LYS A 279 -0.56 -40.66 24.21
CA LYS A 279 0.53 -39.74 23.90
C LYS A 279 0.22 -38.90 22.67
N SER A 280 -0.34 -39.49 21.62
CA SER A 280 -0.73 -38.79 20.39
C SER A 280 -2.18 -38.29 20.42
N LYS A 281 -3.00 -38.76 21.36
CA LYS A 281 -4.45 -38.46 21.44
C LYS A 281 -5.18 -38.83 20.13
N THR A 282 -4.79 -39.95 19.52
CA THR A 282 -5.37 -40.46 18.27
C THR A 282 -5.78 -41.92 18.39
N CYS A 283 -6.61 -42.35 17.44
CA CYS A 283 -7.11 -43.71 17.36
C CYS A 283 -6.47 -44.44 16.17
N ALA A 284 -5.83 -45.58 16.44
CA ALA A 284 -5.13 -46.35 15.42
C ALA A 284 -5.49 -47.84 15.46
N CYS A 285 -5.42 -48.49 14.31
CA CYS A 285 -5.54 -49.93 14.22
C CYS A 285 -4.26 -50.60 14.74
N ALA A 286 -4.40 -51.61 15.60
CA ALA A 286 -3.27 -52.37 16.11
C ALA A 286 -2.72 -53.37 15.07
N GLY A 287 -1.43 -53.70 15.19
CA GLY A 287 -0.82 -54.83 14.46
C GLY A 287 -0.65 -54.63 12.95
N GLY A 288 -0.35 -53.41 12.50
CA GLY A 288 -0.10 -53.10 11.08
C GLY A 288 -1.36 -53.11 10.20
N LYS A 289 -2.54 -53.14 10.82
CA LYS A 289 -3.84 -52.99 10.15
C LYS A 289 -4.10 -51.51 9.83
N VAL A 290 -4.96 -51.26 8.87
CA VAL A 290 -5.45 -49.93 8.50
C VAL A 290 -6.97 -49.90 8.58
N TRP A 291 -7.53 -48.73 8.87
CA TRP A 291 -8.97 -48.53 8.88
C TRP A 291 -9.49 -48.51 7.45
N ASN A 292 -10.37 -49.45 7.09
CA ASN A 292 -10.94 -49.53 5.74
C ASN A 292 -12.26 -48.75 5.57
N GLY A 293 -12.63 -47.94 6.57
CA GLY A 293 -13.93 -47.24 6.63
C GLY A 293 -14.97 -47.94 7.51
N SER A 294 -14.78 -49.22 7.86
CA SER A 294 -15.70 -49.98 8.71
C SER A 294 -15.02 -50.82 9.79
N ARG A 295 -13.81 -51.33 9.54
CA ARG A 295 -13.04 -52.15 10.49
C ARG A 295 -11.54 -52.00 10.27
N CYS A 296 -10.75 -52.42 11.26
CA CYS A 296 -9.31 -52.52 11.12
C CYS A 296 -8.92 -53.82 10.38
N GLU A 297 -8.31 -53.69 9.21
CA GLU A 297 -7.95 -54.81 8.34
C GLU A 297 -6.52 -54.69 7.82
N TYR A 298 -5.89 -55.81 7.45
CA TYR A 298 -4.54 -55.79 6.89
C TYR A 298 -4.52 -55.04 5.55
N SER A 299 -3.58 -54.10 5.42
CA SER A 299 -3.40 -53.37 4.17
C SER A 299 -2.72 -54.24 3.12
N CYS A 300 -3.50 -54.72 2.15
CA CYS A 300 -3.01 -55.48 0.99
C CYS A 300 -2.78 -54.62 -0.26
N GLY A 301 -2.98 -53.30 -0.21
CA GLY A 301 -2.97 -52.45 -1.40
C GLY A 301 -4.23 -52.57 -2.25
N ALA A 302 -4.28 -51.85 -3.39
CA ALA A 302 -5.49 -51.75 -4.21
C ALA A 302 -5.84 -53.03 -4.99
N ASP A 303 -4.81 -53.75 -5.47
CA ASP A 303 -4.94 -54.88 -6.38
C ASP A 303 -5.01 -56.25 -5.68
N ALA A 304 -4.91 -56.28 -4.35
CA ALA A 304 -5.00 -57.49 -3.56
C ALA A 304 -6.06 -57.40 -2.47
N VAL A 305 -6.39 -58.54 -1.90
CA VAL A 305 -7.41 -58.72 -0.88
C VAL A 305 -6.89 -59.73 0.14
N PHE A 306 -7.14 -59.48 1.42
CA PHE A 306 -6.74 -60.39 2.49
C PHE A 306 -7.68 -61.60 2.53
N GLN A 307 -7.18 -62.78 2.15
CA GLN A 307 -7.92 -64.04 2.14
C GLN A 307 -7.05 -65.16 2.73
N TYR A 308 -7.66 -66.03 3.54
CA TYR A 308 -6.99 -67.19 4.15
C TYR A 308 -5.69 -66.84 4.90
N GLY A 309 -5.66 -65.71 5.60
CA GLY A 309 -4.50 -65.28 6.38
C GLY A 309 -3.36 -64.64 5.58
N LYS A 310 -3.52 -64.40 4.28
CA LYS A 310 -2.52 -63.74 3.42
C LYS A 310 -3.15 -62.77 2.42
N CYS A 311 -2.37 -61.81 1.92
CA CYS A 311 -2.80 -60.97 0.80
C CYS A 311 -2.71 -61.78 -0.50
N VAL A 312 -3.81 -61.84 -1.24
CA VAL A 312 -3.92 -62.54 -2.53
C VAL A 312 -4.36 -61.54 -3.59
N CYS A 313 -3.74 -61.61 -4.78
CA CYS A 313 -4.09 -60.74 -5.89
C CYS A 313 -5.50 -60.99 -6.40
N ARG A 314 -6.23 -59.92 -6.73
CA ARG A 314 -7.59 -60.00 -7.29
C ARG A 314 -7.61 -60.65 -8.67
N LYS A 315 -6.52 -60.50 -9.43
CA LYS A 315 -6.36 -61.04 -10.78
C LYS A 315 -5.59 -62.36 -10.73
N ASP A 316 -6.19 -63.39 -11.30
CA ASP A 316 -5.63 -64.74 -11.33
C ASP A 316 -4.29 -64.78 -12.10
N GLY A 317 -3.31 -65.51 -11.58
CA GLY A 317 -1.96 -65.60 -12.14
C GLY A 317 -1.01 -64.44 -11.80
N GLN A 318 -1.46 -63.41 -11.06
CA GLN A 318 -0.55 -62.41 -10.47
C GLN A 318 -0.03 -62.87 -9.11
N GLU A 319 1.23 -62.53 -8.82
CA GLU A 319 1.88 -62.77 -7.54
C GLU A 319 1.90 -61.49 -6.70
N PHE A 320 1.57 -61.65 -5.41
CA PHE A 320 1.57 -60.55 -4.46
C PHE A 320 2.96 -60.34 -3.88
N ASN A 321 3.46 -59.10 -3.94
CA ASN A 321 4.71 -58.71 -3.30
C ASN A 321 4.41 -58.00 -1.97
N ASP A 322 4.78 -58.63 -0.85
CA ASP A 322 4.48 -58.11 0.48
C ASP A 322 5.25 -56.83 0.83
N LYS A 323 6.43 -56.59 0.24
CA LYS A 323 7.22 -55.38 0.48
C LYS A 323 6.62 -54.16 -0.21
N THR A 324 6.14 -54.32 -1.45
CA THR A 324 5.58 -53.22 -2.25
C THR A 324 4.06 -53.13 -2.16
N LYS A 325 3.40 -54.15 -1.59
CA LYS A 325 1.93 -54.29 -1.53
C LYS A 325 1.29 -54.20 -2.92
N THR A 326 1.93 -54.78 -3.94
CA THR A 326 1.47 -54.76 -5.34
C THR A 326 1.37 -56.17 -5.91
N CYS A 327 0.56 -56.30 -6.96
CA CYS A 327 0.37 -57.53 -7.71
C CYS A 327 1.02 -57.42 -9.10
N ALA A 328 1.85 -58.40 -9.46
CA ALA A 328 2.54 -58.41 -10.74
C ALA A 328 2.56 -59.82 -11.34
N CYS A 329 2.63 -59.90 -12.67
CA CYS A 329 2.85 -61.16 -13.37
C CYS A 329 4.31 -61.60 -13.20
N SER A 330 4.55 -62.87 -12.85
CA SER A 330 5.89 -63.41 -12.72
C SER A 330 6.51 -63.82 -14.06
N GLY A 331 7.84 -63.97 -14.08
CA GLY A 331 8.57 -64.51 -15.24
C GLY A 331 8.60 -63.60 -16.48
N GLY A 332 8.58 -62.27 -16.30
CA GLY A 332 8.63 -61.30 -17.40
C GLY A 332 7.34 -61.18 -18.22
N LYS A 333 6.25 -61.77 -17.73
CA LYS A 333 4.91 -61.65 -18.32
C LYS A 333 4.27 -60.32 -17.94
N THR A 334 3.29 -59.88 -18.71
CA THR A 334 2.45 -58.72 -18.40
C THR A 334 0.98 -59.10 -18.45
N TRP A 335 0.14 -58.30 -17.78
CA TRP A 335 -1.30 -58.51 -17.79
C TRP A 335 -1.89 -58.03 -19.11
N ASN A 336 -2.41 -58.95 -19.94
CA ASN A 336 -2.98 -58.61 -21.25
C ASN A 336 -4.48 -58.27 -21.21
N GLY A 337 -5.06 -58.05 -20.02
CA GLY A 337 -6.49 -57.84 -19.81
C GLY A 337 -7.23 -59.05 -19.26
N SER A 338 -6.73 -60.28 -19.50
CA SER A 338 -7.38 -61.53 -19.06
C SER A 338 -6.45 -62.49 -18.30
N LYS A 339 -5.16 -62.54 -18.65
CA LYS A 339 -4.16 -63.40 -17.99
C LYS A 339 -2.75 -62.81 -18.09
N CYS A 340 -1.84 -63.33 -17.27
CA CYS A 340 -0.41 -63.05 -17.40
C CYS A 340 0.16 -63.77 -18.63
N ALA A 341 0.60 -62.99 -19.63
CA ALA A 341 1.15 -63.49 -20.89
C ALA A 341 2.43 -62.74 -21.27
N TYR A 342 3.28 -63.37 -22.08
CA TYR A 342 4.42 -62.66 -22.66
C TYR A 342 3.93 -61.61 -23.65
N ASP A 343 4.45 -60.39 -23.52
CA ASP A 343 4.11 -59.30 -24.43
C ASP A 343 4.98 -59.40 -25.69
N CYS A 344 4.43 -60.04 -26.71
CA CYS A 344 5.06 -60.21 -28.02
C CYS A 344 4.59 -59.18 -29.06
N GLY A 345 3.77 -58.19 -28.68
CA GLY A 345 3.11 -57.32 -29.66
C GLY A 345 1.99 -58.02 -30.45
N LYS A 346 1.41 -57.32 -31.43
CA LYS A 346 0.20 -57.76 -32.15
C LYS A 346 0.45 -58.82 -33.24
N ASP A 347 1.64 -58.84 -33.82
CA ASP A 347 1.97 -59.66 -35.00
C ASP A 347 2.77 -60.93 -34.66
N ALA A 348 3.01 -61.18 -33.37
CA ALA A 348 3.79 -62.30 -32.88
C ALA A 348 3.12 -62.97 -31.67
N SER A 349 3.48 -64.23 -31.45
CA SER A 349 3.04 -65.03 -30.32
C SER A 349 4.24 -65.66 -29.63
N TYR A 350 4.14 -65.91 -28.33
CA TYR A 350 5.19 -66.58 -27.58
C TYR A 350 5.19 -68.06 -27.92
N SER A 351 6.30 -68.56 -28.46
CA SER A 351 6.49 -69.99 -28.70
C SER A 351 7.21 -70.60 -27.51
N GLU A 352 6.52 -71.46 -26.77
CA GLU A 352 7.12 -72.22 -25.66
C GLU A 352 8.26 -73.11 -26.15
N LYS A 353 8.14 -73.70 -27.36
CA LYS A 353 9.18 -74.52 -27.98
C LYS A 353 10.46 -73.73 -28.28
N ALA A 354 10.33 -72.45 -28.62
CA ALA A 354 11.47 -71.58 -28.92
C ALA A 354 11.94 -70.75 -27.71
N GLY A 355 11.20 -70.77 -26.60
CA GLY A 355 11.44 -69.93 -25.42
C GLY A 355 11.37 -68.41 -25.71
N LYS A 356 10.81 -68.00 -26.84
CA LYS A 356 10.80 -66.61 -27.31
C LYS A 356 9.56 -66.28 -28.13
N CYS A 357 9.27 -64.98 -28.24
CA CYS A 357 8.29 -64.47 -29.19
C CYS A 357 8.73 -64.77 -30.63
N VAL A 358 7.80 -65.29 -31.42
CA VAL A 358 7.98 -65.60 -32.85
C VAL A 358 6.84 -64.97 -33.63
N CYS A 359 7.13 -64.56 -34.86
CA CYS A 359 6.12 -63.98 -35.73
C CYS A 359 5.04 -65.01 -36.07
N ASN A 360 3.79 -64.56 -36.08
CA ASN A 360 2.67 -65.40 -36.49
C ASN A 360 2.80 -65.80 -37.96
N ASN A 361 3.42 -64.93 -38.77
CA ASN A 361 3.83 -65.24 -40.12
C ASN A 361 5.29 -65.74 -40.13
N ALA A 362 5.51 -66.95 -40.63
CA ALA A 362 6.82 -67.62 -40.67
C ALA A 362 7.84 -66.92 -41.60
N ASP A 363 7.38 -66.08 -42.53
CA ASP A 363 8.25 -65.34 -43.45
C ASP A 363 8.89 -64.10 -42.81
N PHE A 364 8.52 -63.76 -41.57
CA PHE A 364 8.98 -62.58 -40.85
C PHE A 364 9.83 -62.96 -39.64
N GLU A 365 10.82 -62.13 -39.35
CA GLU A 365 11.67 -62.24 -38.17
C GLU A 365 11.19 -61.30 -37.06
N TYR A 366 11.12 -61.82 -35.83
CA TYR A 366 10.68 -61.05 -34.68
C TYR A 366 11.80 -60.14 -34.17
N ASP A 367 11.53 -58.85 -34.11
CA ASP A 367 12.41 -57.83 -33.56
C ASP A 367 12.02 -57.54 -32.10
N GLY A 368 12.81 -58.07 -31.15
CA GLY A 368 12.49 -57.96 -29.72
C GLY A 368 12.57 -56.54 -29.14
N GLY A 369 13.27 -55.61 -29.80
CA GLY A 369 13.35 -54.22 -29.35
C GLY A 369 12.09 -53.42 -29.66
N SER A 370 11.49 -53.64 -30.84
CA SER A 370 10.26 -52.98 -31.27
C SER A 370 9.00 -53.82 -31.05
N LYS A 371 9.13 -55.10 -30.66
CA LYS A 371 8.03 -56.06 -30.53
C LYS A 371 7.17 -56.14 -31.81
N THR A 372 7.84 -56.10 -32.96
CA THR A 372 7.20 -56.19 -34.28
C THR A 372 7.88 -57.25 -35.14
N CYS A 373 7.14 -57.72 -36.14
CA CYS A 373 7.62 -58.65 -37.13
C CYS A 373 8.15 -57.89 -38.34
N LYS A 374 9.43 -58.07 -38.65
CA LYS A 374 10.10 -57.41 -39.77
C LYS A 374 10.52 -58.42 -40.81
N CYS A 375 10.54 -58.02 -42.06
CA CYS A 375 11.02 -58.91 -43.09
C CYS A 375 12.54 -59.15 -42.94
N PRO A 376 13.01 -60.39 -43.10
CA PRO A 376 14.43 -60.69 -43.13
C PRO A 376 15.15 -59.83 -44.18
N LYS A 377 16.34 -59.31 -43.84
CA LYS A 377 17.15 -58.50 -44.77
C LYS A 377 17.35 -59.26 -46.09
N GLY A 378 16.88 -58.68 -47.18
CA GLY A 378 17.01 -59.21 -48.54
C GLY A 378 15.92 -60.19 -49.01
N LYS A 379 14.85 -60.41 -48.23
CA LYS A 379 13.76 -61.36 -48.59
C LYS A 379 12.41 -60.74 -48.93
N CYS A 380 12.20 -59.44 -48.69
CA CYS A 380 10.99 -58.75 -49.15
C CYS A 380 11.36 -57.65 -50.13
N TYR A 381 10.96 -57.84 -51.39
CA TYR A 381 10.78 -56.77 -52.34
C TYR A 381 9.32 -56.34 -52.23
N GLY A 382 9.06 -55.11 -51.75
CA GLY A 382 7.71 -54.55 -51.81
C GLY A 382 7.36 -54.18 -53.26
N PRO A 383 6.08 -54.14 -53.64
CA PRO A 383 5.64 -53.26 -54.70
C PRO A 383 5.45 -51.84 -54.13
N TYR A 384 5.51 -50.86 -55.04
CA TYR A 384 5.05 -49.48 -54.83
C TYR A 384 3.64 -49.41 -54.23
#